data_AF-A0A966FIA8-F1
#
_entry.id   AF-A0A966FIA8-F1
#
_cell.length_a   1.000
_cell.length_b   1.000
_cell.length_c   1.000
_cell.angle_alpha   90.00
_cell.angle_beta   90.00
_cell.angle_gamma   90.00
#
_symmetry.space_group_name_H-M   'P 1'
#
loop_
_entity.id
_entity.type
_entity.pdbx_description
1 polymer ?
#
loop_
_entity_poly.entity_id
_entity_poly.type
_entity_poly.pdbx_seq_one_letter_code
_entity_poly.pdbx_strand_id
1 'polypeptide(L)'
;MEVQELVQKIATKEVVKSFLIQVLDAFQNMDYHKLNDLLDEEAYYQDMKKTAFIYKQMQIFKEFRKKGDTYLNLSTNICTGCLCNDPQPVFVFTGNTSGHKYAIFVEFTEGEITDIYRCSEQSDWLDGMMPF
;
A
#
# COMPACT_ATOMS: atom_id res chain seq x y z
N MET A 1 -11.18 -26.83 -17.51
CA MET A 1 -11.38 -26.11 -16.24
C MET A 1 -12.73 -26.54 -15.71
N GLU A 2 -12.73 -27.23 -14.58
CA GLU A 2 -13.96 -27.69 -13.94
C GLU A 2 -14.73 -26.50 -13.36
N VAL A 3 -16.06 -26.61 -13.26
CA VAL A 3 -16.92 -25.52 -12.75
C VAL A 3 -16.50 -25.09 -11.34
N GLN A 4 -16.04 -26.02 -10.51
CA GLN A 4 -15.57 -25.75 -9.15
C GLN A 4 -14.28 -24.89 -9.14
N GLU A 5 -13.32 -25.20 -10.01
CA GLU A 5 -12.09 -24.41 -10.16
C GLU A 5 -12.40 -22.97 -10.59
N LEU A 6 -13.38 -22.80 -11.49
CA LEU A 6 -13.80 -21.48 -11.95
C LEU A 6 -14.49 -20.69 -10.83
N VAL A 7 -15.41 -21.32 -10.08
CA VAL A 7 -16.08 -20.68 -8.94
C VAL A 7 -15.07 -20.26 -7.88
N GLN A 8 -14.10 -21.13 -7.56
CA GLN A 8 -13.04 -20.80 -6.61
C GLN A 8 -12.20 -19.62 -7.10
N LYS A 9 -11.76 -19.64 -8.36
CA LYS A 9 -10.97 -18.56 -8.95
C LYS A 9 -11.72 -17.22 -8.95
N ILE A 10 -13.03 -17.21 -9.19
CA ILE A 10 -13.85 -15.99 -9.12
C ILE A 10 -13.96 -15.51 -7.67
N ALA A 11 -14.26 -16.41 -6.72
CA ALA A 11 -14.36 -16.07 -5.31
C ALA A 11 -13.05 -15.48 -4.78
N THR A 12 -11.90 -16.09 -5.09
CA THR A 12 -10.58 -15.56 -4.75
C THR A 12 -10.39 -14.16 -5.29
N LYS A 13 -10.72 -13.89 -6.56
CA LYS A 13 -10.59 -12.54 -7.13
C LYS A 13 -11.43 -11.49 -6.41
N GLU A 14 -12.66 -11.81 -6.01
CA GLU A 14 -13.51 -10.88 -5.26
C GLU A 14 -12.98 -10.65 -3.84
N VAL A 15 -12.47 -11.68 -3.17
CA VAL A 15 -11.81 -11.55 -1.86
C VAL A 15 -10.58 -10.65 -1.96
N VAL A 16 -9.72 -10.86 -2.95
CA VAL A 16 -8.53 -10.02 -3.21
C VAL A 16 -8.92 -8.58 -3.45
N LYS A 17 -9.92 -8.35 -4.30
CA LYS A 17 -10.39 -7.01 -4.61
C LYS A 17 -10.92 -6.31 -3.35
N SER A 18 -11.73 -7.01 -2.56
CA SER A 18 -12.24 -6.49 -1.28
C SER A 18 -11.11 -6.16 -0.31
N PHE A 19 -10.12 -7.04 -0.21
CA PHE A 19 -8.97 -6.85 0.66
C PHE A 19 -8.12 -5.64 0.23
N LEU A 20 -7.79 -5.53 -1.06
CA LEU A 20 -7.07 -4.39 -1.61
C LEU A 20 -7.80 -3.07 -1.33
N ILE A 21 -9.12 -3.02 -1.52
CA ILE A 21 -9.93 -1.81 -1.23
C ILE A 21 -9.78 -1.43 0.24
N GLN A 22 -9.81 -2.39 1.16
CA GLN A 22 -9.67 -2.13 2.60
C GLN A 22 -8.27 -1.63 2.97
N VAL A 23 -7.23 -2.18 2.35
CA VAL A 23 -5.84 -1.70 2.51
C VAL A 23 -5.72 -0.27 2.01
N LEU A 24 -6.18 0.02 0.80
CA LEU A 24 -6.14 1.37 0.22
C LEU A 24 -6.91 2.37 1.08
N ASP A 25 -8.11 1.99 1.57
CA ASP A 25 -8.90 2.82 2.48
C ASP A 25 -8.16 3.11 3.80
N ALA A 26 -7.42 2.14 4.35
CA ALA A 26 -6.59 2.37 5.53
C ALA A 26 -5.51 3.43 5.26
N PHE A 27 -4.86 3.41 4.09
CA PHE A 27 -3.91 4.46 3.68
C PHE A 27 -4.59 5.81 3.49
N GLN A 28 -5.73 5.87 2.79
CA GLN A 28 -6.45 7.11 2.52
C GLN A 28 -6.88 7.82 3.82
N ASN A 29 -7.28 7.05 4.84
CA ASN A 29 -7.65 7.57 6.16
C ASN A 29 -6.47 7.65 7.15
N MET A 30 -5.25 7.32 6.71
CA MET A 30 -4.04 7.29 7.55
C MET A 30 -4.22 6.41 8.81
N ASP A 31 -4.98 5.33 8.71
CA ASP A 31 -5.35 4.42 9.78
C ASP A 31 -4.39 3.22 9.85
N TYR A 32 -3.31 3.40 10.61
CA TYR A 32 -2.33 2.32 10.80
C TYR A 32 -2.86 1.18 11.69
N HIS A 33 -3.89 1.39 12.50
CA HIS A 33 -4.50 0.32 13.30
C HIS A 33 -5.27 -0.62 12.38
N LYS A 34 -6.12 -0.07 11.50
CA LYS A 34 -6.80 -0.87 10.47
C LYS A 34 -5.80 -1.60 9.58
N LEU A 35 -4.70 -0.95 9.19
CA LEU A 35 -3.65 -1.62 8.42
C LEU A 35 -3.01 -2.79 9.20
N ASN A 36 -2.76 -2.63 10.51
CA ASN A 36 -2.22 -3.69 11.36
C ASN A 36 -3.15 -4.90 11.49
N ASP A 37 -4.46 -4.66 11.53
CA ASP A 37 -5.49 -5.69 11.64
C ASP A 37 -5.70 -6.46 10.33
N LEU A 38 -5.48 -5.80 9.18
CA LEU A 38 -5.65 -6.39 7.86
C LEU A 38 -4.45 -7.25 7.44
N LEU A 39 -3.23 -6.82 7.74
CA LEU A 39 -2.01 -7.45 7.25
C LEU A 39 -1.64 -8.71 8.05
N ASP A 40 -1.12 -9.72 7.35
CA ASP A 40 -0.71 -11.01 7.92
C ASP A 40 0.45 -10.81 8.92
N GLU A 41 0.29 -11.37 10.13
CA GLU A 41 1.24 -11.26 11.22
C GLU A 41 2.60 -11.88 10.90
N GLU A 42 2.60 -12.98 10.15
CA GLU A 42 3.82 -13.74 9.86
C GLU A 42 4.54 -13.24 8.59
N ALA A 43 3.91 -12.34 7.84
CA ALA A 43 4.45 -11.81 6.59
C ALA A 43 5.50 -10.71 6.80
N TYR A 44 6.29 -10.52 5.75
CA TYR A 44 7.21 -9.39 5.62
C TYR A 44 6.63 -8.40 4.62
N TYR A 45 6.78 -7.12 4.92
CA TYR A 45 6.35 -6.02 4.06
C TYR A 45 7.51 -5.04 3.90
N GLN A 46 7.88 -4.75 2.65
CA GLN A 46 9.06 -3.97 2.30
C GLN A 46 10.34 -4.53 2.97
N ASP A 47 10.52 -5.85 2.94
CA ASP A 47 11.62 -6.57 3.62
C ASP A 47 11.67 -6.39 5.16
N MET A 48 10.56 -6.00 5.78
CA MET A 48 10.47 -5.77 7.22
C MET A 48 9.36 -6.63 7.84
N LYS A 49 9.54 -7.09 9.09
CA LYS A 49 8.44 -7.71 9.85
C LYS A 49 7.24 -6.75 9.91
N LYS A 50 6.01 -7.28 9.89
CA LYS A 50 4.77 -6.47 9.95
C LYS A 50 4.84 -5.35 11.00
N THR A 51 5.23 -5.67 12.23
CA THR A 51 5.30 -4.68 13.32
C THR A 51 6.18 -3.48 12.99
N ALA A 52 7.31 -3.69 12.33
CA ALA A 52 8.21 -2.62 11.91
C ALA A 52 7.66 -1.84 10.71
N PHE A 53 7.03 -2.52 9.76
CA PHE A 53 6.33 -1.89 8.63
C PHE A 53 5.20 -0.98 9.12
N ILE A 54 4.34 -1.47 10.01
CA ILE A 54 3.22 -0.70 10.61
C ILE A 54 3.74 0.52 11.38
N TYR A 55 4.82 0.36 12.16
CA TYR A 55 5.44 1.48 12.85
C TYR A 55 5.92 2.56 11.86
N LYS A 56 6.52 2.17 10.73
CA LYS A 56 6.92 3.11 9.67
C LYS A 56 5.73 3.82 9.04
N GLN A 57 4.64 3.10 8.74
CA GLN A 57 3.41 3.73 8.22
C GLN A 57 2.82 4.73 9.22
N MET A 58 2.80 4.40 10.52
CA MET A 58 2.37 5.32 11.58
C MET A 58 3.18 6.62 11.57
N GLN A 59 4.51 6.58 11.38
CA GLN A 59 5.34 7.78 11.32
C GLN A 59 5.01 8.63 10.09
N ILE A 60 4.89 8.02 8.92
CA ILE A 60 4.51 8.70 7.67
C ILE A 60 3.14 9.38 7.82
N PHE A 61 2.16 8.67 8.36
CA PHE A 61 0.81 9.20 8.62
C PHE A 61 0.82 10.36 9.61
N LYS A 62 1.70 10.34 10.63
CA LYS A 62 1.88 11.46 11.54
C LYS A 62 2.43 12.70 10.82
N GLU A 63 3.35 12.54 9.87
CA GLU A 63 3.86 13.68 9.11
C GLU A 63 2.81 14.31 8.19
N PHE A 64 2.00 13.52 7.48
CA PHE A 64 0.86 14.05 6.74
C PHE A 64 -0.07 14.87 7.64
N ARG A 65 -0.45 14.32 8.80
CA ARG A 65 -1.28 15.03 9.78
C ARG A 65 -0.63 16.32 10.30
N LYS A 66 0.68 16.32 10.57
CA LYS A 66 1.42 17.53 10.98
C LYS A 66 1.39 18.62 9.92
N LYS A 67 1.34 18.23 8.65
CA LYS A 67 1.22 19.15 7.50
C LYS A 67 -0.21 19.58 7.20
N GLY A 68 -1.18 19.18 8.04
CA GLY A 68 -2.57 19.58 7.94
C GLY A 68 -3.44 18.63 7.11
N ASP A 69 -2.91 17.51 6.65
CA ASP A 69 -3.70 16.55 5.90
C ASP A 69 -4.65 15.78 6.83
N THR A 70 -5.91 15.65 6.40
CA THR A 70 -6.94 14.87 7.10
C THR A 70 -7.32 13.61 6.32
N TYR A 71 -6.96 13.56 5.05
CA TYR A 71 -7.24 12.46 4.13
C TYR A 71 -6.22 12.47 2.99
N LEU A 72 -5.95 11.30 2.40
CA LEU A 72 -5.11 11.18 1.21
C LEU A 72 -5.96 10.82 -0.02
N ASN A 73 -5.92 11.69 -1.02
CA ASN A 73 -6.55 11.45 -2.31
C ASN A 73 -5.80 10.33 -3.04
N LEU A 74 -6.53 9.32 -3.48
CA LEU A 74 -5.99 8.19 -4.21
C LEU A 74 -6.02 8.46 -5.72
N SER A 75 -4.87 8.26 -6.37
CA SER A 75 -4.79 8.10 -7.82
C SER A 75 -3.86 6.93 -8.15
N THR A 76 -3.72 6.60 -9.43
CA THR A 76 -2.82 5.55 -9.89
C THR A 76 -1.78 6.14 -10.83
N ASN A 77 -0.56 5.61 -10.79
CA ASN A 77 0.47 5.88 -11.78
C ASN A 77 1.17 4.57 -12.16
N ILE A 78 2.15 4.63 -13.04
CA ILE A 78 3.00 3.51 -13.42
C ILE A 78 4.40 3.76 -12.84
N CYS A 79 4.92 2.78 -12.11
CA CYS A 79 6.33 2.78 -11.72
C CYS A 79 7.19 2.52 -12.95
N THR A 80 8.05 3.47 -13.29
CA THR A 80 9.01 3.37 -14.40
C THR A 80 10.46 3.22 -13.91
N GLY A 81 10.65 2.99 -12.61
CA GLY A 81 11.94 3.03 -11.96
C GLY A 81 12.77 1.76 -12.04
N CYS A 82 14.04 1.88 -11.66
CA CYS A 82 15.12 0.92 -11.93
C CYS A 82 14.94 -0.52 -11.41
N LEU A 83 13.98 -0.78 -10.51
CA LEU A 83 13.74 -2.10 -9.90
C LEU A 83 12.48 -2.81 -10.43
N CYS A 84 11.70 -2.14 -11.28
CA CYS A 84 10.53 -2.75 -11.91
C CYS A 84 10.94 -3.28 -13.29
N ASN A 85 11.16 -4.59 -13.41
CA ASN A 85 11.50 -5.23 -14.70
C ASN A 85 10.43 -5.00 -15.77
N ASP A 86 9.19 -4.76 -15.35
CA ASP A 86 8.05 -4.38 -16.17
C ASP A 86 7.31 -3.20 -15.53
N PRO A 87 6.61 -2.35 -16.30
CA PRO A 87 5.83 -1.25 -15.76
C PRO A 87 4.75 -1.76 -14.79
N GLN A 88 4.92 -1.47 -13.50
CA GLN A 88 3.99 -1.91 -12.45
C GLN A 88 3.06 -0.77 -12.04
N PRO A 89 1.75 -1.01 -11.86
CA PRO A 89 0.85 0.00 -11.34
C PRO A 89 1.22 0.34 -9.89
N VAL A 90 1.21 1.63 -9.57
CA VAL A 90 1.36 2.13 -8.20
C VAL A 90 0.16 2.94 -7.79
N PHE A 91 -0.17 2.85 -6.51
CA PHE A 91 -1.20 3.66 -5.87
C PHE A 91 -0.53 4.89 -5.27
N VAL A 92 -0.96 6.08 -5.68
CA VAL A 92 -0.39 7.35 -5.25
C VAL A 92 -1.38 8.05 -4.33
N PHE A 93 -1.00 8.16 -3.07
CA PHE A 93 -1.73 8.87 -2.03
C PHE A 93 -1.22 10.31 -1.95
N THR A 94 -2.10 11.28 -2.17
CA THR A 94 -1.77 12.71 -2.16
C THR A 94 -2.48 13.42 -1.01
N GLY A 95 -1.74 14.07 -0.13
CA GLY A 95 -2.28 14.86 0.97
C GLY A 95 -3.29 15.91 0.46
N ASN A 96 -4.49 15.93 1.05
CA ASN A 96 -5.56 16.83 0.63
C ASN A 96 -5.28 18.31 0.89
N THR A 97 -4.34 18.63 1.77
CA THR A 97 -3.94 20.00 2.12
C THR A 97 -2.52 20.30 1.68
N SER A 98 -1.58 19.41 1.98
CA SER A 98 -0.15 19.64 1.72
C SER A 98 0.26 19.37 0.27
N GLY A 99 -0.52 18.57 -0.46
CA GLY A 99 -0.18 18.10 -1.81
C GLY A 99 0.97 17.10 -1.86
N HIS A 100 1.52 16.68 -0.71
CA HIS A 100 2.61 15.71 -0.68
C HIS A 100 2.16 14.32 -1.14
N LYS A 101 3.08 13.61 -1.80
CA LYS A 101 2.81 12.29 -2.37
C LYS A 101 3.50 11.18 -1.59
N TYR A 102 2.77 10.09 -1.42
CA TYR A 102 3.29 8.81 -0.95
C TYR A 102 2.72 7.70 -1.84
N ALA A 103 3.60 6.97 -2.51
CA ALA A 103 3.21 5.94 -3.46
C ALA A 103 3.62 4.55 -3.00
N ILE A 104 2.73 3.58 -3.21
CA ILE A 104 3.00 2.17 -2.92
C ILE A 104 2.80 1.30 -4.16
N PHE A 105 3.59 0.24 -4.24
CA PHE A 105 3.37 -0.93 -5.08
C PHE A 105 2.85 -2.06 -4.20
N VAL A 106 1.86 -2.80 -4.68
CA VAL A 106 1.28 -3.96 -3.99
C VAL A 106 1.58 -5.19 -4.82
N GLU A 107 2.32 -6.12 -4.22
CA GLU A 107 2.64 -7.40 -4.86
C GLU A 107 1.53 -8.42 -4.60
N PHE A 108 1.17 -9.18 -5.63
CA PHE A 108 0.20 -10.25 -5.53
C PHE A 108 0.82 -11.58 -5.95
N THR A 109 0.80 -12.57 -5.05
CA THR A 109 1.17 -13.95 -5.37
C THR A 109 -0.04 -14.84 -5.17
N GLU A 110 -0.37 -15.67 -6.17
CA GLU A 110 -1.51 -16.62 -6.12
C GLU A 110 -2.88 -15.99 -5.76
N GLY A 111 -3.03 -14.68 -5.94
CA GLY A 111 -4.23 -13.97 -5.54
C GLY A 111 -4.25 -13.66 -4.04
N GLU A 112 -3.12 -13.30 -3.45
CA GLU A 112 -3.02 -12.74 -2.10
C GLU A 112 -2.01 -11.58 -2.13
N ILE A 113 -2.20 -10.57 -1.28
CA ILE A 113 -1.19 -9.51 -1.13
C ILE A 113 -0.03 -10.10 -0.33
N THR A 114 1.11 -10.31 -0.99
CA THR A 114 2.30 -10.84 -0.34
C THR A 114 3.23 -9.74 0.16
N ASP A 115 3.17 -8.55 -0.45
CA ASP A 115 4.05 -7.46 -0.08
C ASP A 115 3.47 -6.08 -0.45
N ILE A 116 3.94 -5.05 0.23
CA ILE A 116 3.63 -3.64 -0.02
C ILE A 116 4.94 -2.84 0.06
N TYR A 117 5.39 -2.35 -1.08
CA TYR A 117 6.61 -1.55 -1.20
C TYR A 117 6.30 -0.08 -1.37
N ARG A 118 7.12 0.79 -0.77
CA ARG A 118 7.13 2.22 -1.13
C ARG A 118 7.78 2.39 -2.51
N CYS A 119 7.12 3.10 -3.40
CA CYS A 119 7.71 3.60 -4.64
C CYS A 119 8.43 4.92 -4.37
N SER A 120 9.76 4.93 -4.49
CA SER A 120 10.60 6.11 -4.25
C SER A 120 10.35 7.24 -5.24
N GLU A 121 10.25 6.92 -6.53
CA GLU A 121 10.13 7.89 -7.62
C GLU A 121 8.81 8.65 -7.63
N GLN A 122 7.75 8.04 -7.10
CA GLN A 122 6.40 8.61 -7.05
C GLN A 122 6.05 9.13 -5.65
N SER A 123 7.00 9.10 -4.70
CA SER A 123 6.84 9.64 -3.36
C SER A 123 7.70 10.88 -3.16
N ASP A 124 7.16 11.88 -2.48
CA ASP A 124 7.97 12.97 -1.96
C ASP A 124 8.82 12.49 -0.78
N TRP A 125 9.81 13.31 -0.44
CA TRP A 125 10.56 13.17 0.81
C TRP A 125 9.75 13.72 1.97
N LEU A 126 9.43 12.86 2.95
CA LEU A 126 8.78 13.23 4.20
C LEU A 126 9.70 12.91 5.37
N ASP A 127 9.67 13.73 6.43
CA ASP A 127 10.37 13.41 7.67
C ASP A 127 9.89 12.04 8.20
N GLY A 128 10.79 11.24 8.79
CA GLY A 128 10.47 9.86 9.16
C GLY A 128 10.51 8.83 8.02
N MET A 129 10.77 9.25 6.77
CA MET A 129 11.25 8.34 5.73
C MET A 129 12.77 8.22 5.86
N MET A 130 13.28 7.03 6.19
CA MET A 130 14.73 6.79 6.14
C MET A 130 15.21 6.82 4.68
N PRO A 131 16.43 7.34 4.42
CA PRO A 131 17.05 7.19 3.11
C PRO A 131 17.30 5.70 2.89
N PHE A 132 17.08 5.27 1.64
CA PHE A 132 17.25 3.88 1.21
C PHE A 132 18.62 3.34 1.61
#